data_AF-A0A2D6P3W6-F1
#
_entry.id   AF-A0A2D6P3W6-F1
#
_cell.length_a   1.000
_cell.length_b   1.000
_cell.length_c   1.000
_cell.angle_alpha   90.00
_cell.angle_beta   90.00
_cell.angle_gamma   90.00
#
_symmetry.space_group_name_H-M   'P 1'
#
loop_
_entity.id
_entity.type
_entity.pdbx_description
1 polymer ?
#
loop_
_entity_poly.entity_id
_entity_poly.type
_entity_poly.pdbx_seq_one_letter_code
_entity_poly.pdbx_strand_id
1 'polypeptide(L)'
;MKKVDTSSKELLTGASIVMGGLFVSKLIGYIYTILIAKIGSETFGLYSLGISIISFLVIISLFGFKSGIVRYISYYNTKKNDQKVKGIIKSTLKISIPISIFFSFLLFFFSSFIANNIFHNSDLSFLLKLFAFTIPLLVITEIFFSVFTAFKKIKYKVITNDFIEKISKLFLAFLLIYLGFKLESAIYSFVFSTVISFIFVIYFMNKSFPLFNNKLKSLEIKKELIYYSFPLLFSGVLSSVVKWIDTIMIGIFLNASEVGIYNVALSTSSLMILVPTAIMALFLPLITEKYSKNDDKQIKKIYDRTVRWIFMFNISLFIFIAIFSREILNTMFGQEYVIGSTSLLILIFGYFIFSFIHIHTGYLILIKKTRLILLVNFIMALTNVILNLYLIPKYGIVGGAIATSVSLIIAYLLSFFFSYKFSRINPYNVKISKILLFSFIIFIVISIFIKIKKFLSPITLTKIIFLGIIFLLVYGIILYFMLNKEDKLLFKELVLKKFKN
;
A
#
# COMPACT_ATOMS: atom_id res chain seq x y z
N MET A 1 -16.01 -22.90 27.25
CA MET A 1 -15.01 -22.58 26.20
C MET A 1 -15.23 -23.51 25.01
N LYS A 2 -15.81 -23.02 23.89
CA LYS A 2 -15.95 -23.83 22.66
C LYS A 2 -14.58 -23.95 22.00
N LYS A 3 -14.15 -25.18 21.69
CA LYS A 3 -12.91 -25.48 20.95
C LYS A 3 -12.90 -24.64 19.68
N VAL A 4 -11.92 -23.74 19.55
CA VAL A 4 -11.64 -23.06 18.29
C VAL A 4 -11.21 -24.15 17.32
N ASP A 5 -12.00 -24.32 16.27
CA ASP A 5 -11.81 -25.29 15.20
C ASP A 5 -10.37 -25.21 14.67
N THR A 6 -9.69 -26.36 14.48
CA THR A 6 -8.28 -26.41 14.05
C THR A 6 -8.04 -25.65 12.74
N SER A 7 -9.03 -25.68 11.83
CA SER A 7 -9.04 -24.88 10.60
C SER A 7 -9.02 -23.37 10.84
N SER A 8 -9.71 -22.88 11.88
CA SER A 8 -9.72 -21.46 12.24
C SER A 8 -8.38 -21.02 12.82
N LYS A 9 -7.67 -21.89 13.56
CA LYS A 9 -6.32 -21.61 14.07
C LYS A 9 -5.30 -21.51 12.94
N GLU A 10 -5.31 -22.43 11.96
CA GLU A 10 -4.40 -22.41 10.82
C GLU A 10 -4.59 -21.18 9.93
N LEU A 11 -5.84 -20.76 9.73
CA LEU A 11 -6.16 -19.53 8.99
C LEU A 11 -5.64 -18.28 9.73
N LEU A 12 -5.76 -18.25 11.07
CA LEU A 12 -5.29 -17.13 11.89
C LEU A 12 -3.76 -17.06 11.96
N THR A 13 -3.06 -18.19 12.05
CA THR A 13 -1.58 -18.22 12.04
C THR A 13 -1.04 -17.84 10.65
N GLY A 14 -1.63 -18.34 9.57
CA GLY A 14 -1.30 -17.95 8.21
C GLY A 14 -1.52 -16.46 7.94
N ALA A 15 -2.67 -15.93 8.35
CA ALA A 15 -2.98 -14.50 8.22
C ALA A 15 -2.01 -13.63 9.04
N SER A 16 -1.64 -14.06 10.25
CA SER A 16 -0.68 -13.35 11.11
C SER A 16 0.73 -13.30 10.52
N ILE A 17 1.19 -14.40 9.90
CA ILE A 17 2.48 -14.45 9.21
C ILE A 17 2.48 -13.52 7.98
N VAL A 18 1.42 -13.55 7.18
CA VAL A 18 1.28 -12.66 6.01
C VAL A 18 1.25 -11.19 6.45
N MET A 19 0.50 -10.86 7.50
CA MET A 19 0.47 -9.50 8.05
C MET A 19 1.83 -9.06 8.59
N GLY A 20 2.51 -9.91 9.36
CA GLY A 20 3.85 -9.63 9.87
C GLY A 20 4.84 -9.37 8.74
N GLY A 21 4.80 -10.19 7.69
CA GLY A 21 5.60 -10.01 6.48
C GLY A 21 5.31 -8.69 5.76
N LEU A 22 4.02 -8.34 5.59
CA LEU A 22 3.63 -7.06 4.97
C LEU A 22 4.09 -5.85 5.78
N PHE A 23 4.00 -5.93 7.12
CA PHE A 23 4.47 -4.86 8.01
C PHE A 23 5.98 -4.65 7.88
N VAL A 24 6.76 -5.75 7.98
CA VAL A 24 8.22 -5.72 7.82
C VAL A 24 8.61 -5.21 6.43
N SER A 25 7.93 -5.66 5.38
CA SER A 25 8.14 -5.21 4.00
C SER A 25 7.91 -3.70 3.82
N LYS A 26 6.84 -3.15 4.42
CA LYS A 26 6.59 -1.71 4.38
C LYS A 26 7.68 -0.92 5.12
N LEU A 27 8.17 -1.42 6.25
CA LEU A 27 9.30 -0.80 6.96
C LEU A 27 10.58 -0.84 6.14
N ILE A 28 10.93 -1.98 5.55
CA ILE A 28 12.11 -2.10 4.66
C ILE A 28 11.98 -1.13 3.47
N GLY A 29 10.80 -1.04 2.86
CA GLY A 29 10.52 -0.09 1.79
C GLY A 29 10.65 1.38 2.23
N TYR A 30 10.24 1.70 3.46
CA TYR A 30 10.40 3.04 4.02
C TYR A 30 11.88 3.36 4.31
N ILE A 31 12.66 2.39 4.81
CA ILE A 31 14.11 2.53 4.97
C ILE A 31 14.80 2.74 3.61
N TYR A 32 14.40 1.99 2.58
CA TYR A 32 14.89 2.21 1.22
C TYR A 32 14.58 3.63 0.74
N THR A 33 13.37 4.13 0.99
CA THR A 33 12.96 5.50 0.66
C THR A 33 13.87 6.51 1.34
N ILE A 34 14.15 6.34 2.63
CA ILE A 34 15.10 7.17 3.39
C ILE A 34 16.49 7.16 2.75
N LEU A 35 17.02 5.99 2.42
CA LEU A 35 18.38 5.86 1.86
C LEU A 35 18.52 6.60 0.52
N ILE A 36 17.59 6.39 -0.42
CA ILE A 36 17.65 7.05 -1.73
C ILE A 36 17.40 8.55 -1.60
N ALA A 37 16.45 8.94 -0.76
CA ALA A 37 16.13 10.36 -0.54
C ALA A 37 17.31 11.15 0.05
N LYS A 38 18.14 10.54 0.91
CA LYS A 38 19.35 11.19 1.45
C LYS A 38 20.42 11.53 0.41
N ILE A 39 20.38 10.90 -0.77
CA ILE A 39 21.28 11.24 -1.88
C ILE A 39 20.91 12.61 -2.46
N GLY A 40 19.61 12.90 -2.52
CA GLY A 40 19.07 14.15 -3.03
C GLY A 40 17.60 14.01 -3.43
N SER A 41 16.82 15.07 -3.22
CA SER A 41 15.42 15.21 -3.63
C SER A 41 15.20 14.92 -5.11
N GLU A 42 16.08 15.42 -5.97
CA GLU A 42 16.02 15.16 -7.42
C GLU A 42 16.21 13.68 -7.76
N THR A 43 17.20 13.02 -7.16
CA THR A 43 17.47 11.58 -7.40
C THR A 43 16.26 10.73 -7.01
N PHE A 44 15.70 10.96 -5.82
CA PHE A 44 14.52 10.24 -5.37
C PHE A 44 13.26 10.60 -6.18
N GLY A 45 13.18 11.83 -6.68
CA GLY A 45 12.14 12.30 -7.58
C GLY A 45 12.15 11.60 -8.93
N LEU A 46 13.31 11.55 -9.61
CA LEU A 46 13.50 10.82 -10.87
C LEU A 46 13.17 9.33 -10.69
N TYR A 47 13.64 8.74 -9.60
CA TYR A 47 13.29 7.37 -9.23
C TYR A 47 11.76 7.18 -9.10
N SER A 48 11.09 8.07 -8.36
CA SER A 48 9.65 8.00 -8.14
C SER A 48 8.85 8.19 -9.44
N LEU A 49 9.29 9.10 -10.32
CA LEU A 49 8.73 9.28 -11.66
C LEU A 49 8.85 8.02 -12.49
N GLY A 50 10.04 7.43 -12.58
CA GLY A 50 10.27 6.19 -13.31
C GLY A 50 9.37 5.05 -12.81
N ILE A 51 9.29 4.87 -11.49
CA ILE A 51 8.41 3.85 -10.88
C ILE A 51 6.94 4.12 -11.21
N SER A 52 6.50 5.37 -11.20
CA SER A 52 5.12 5.74 -11.51
C SER A 52 4.72 5.36 -12.94
N ILE A 53 5.60 5.66 -13.91
CA ILE A 53 5.40 5.38 -15.33
C ILE A 53 5.36 3.87 -15.58
N ILE A 54 6.36 3.12 -15.12
CA ILE A 54 6.36 1.66 -15.34
C ILE A 54 5.20 0.98 -14.63
N SER A 55 4.80 1.45 -13.45
CA SER A 55 3.68 0.86 -12.72
C SER A 55 2.38 0.98 -13.51
N PHE A 56 2.18 2.13 -14.17
CA PHE A 56 1.04 2.34 -15.06
C PHE A 56 1.07 1.39 -16.25
N LEU A 57 2.21 1.28 -16.92
CA LEU A 57 2.40 0.38 -18.08
C LEU A 57 2.21 -1.10 -17.71
N VAL A 58 2.78 -1.56 -16.59
CA VAL A 58 2.63 -2.95 -16.10
C VAL A 58 1.17 -3.29 -15.86
N ILE A 59 0.37 -2.35 -15.33
CA ILE A 59 -1.05 -2.61 -15.04
C ILE A 59 -1.87 -2.75 -16.32
N ILE A 60 -1.56 -1.97 -17.36
CA ILE A 60 -2.15 -2.13 -18.68
C ILE A 60 -1.70 -3.46 -19.31
N SER A 61 -0.41 -3.80 -19.22
CA SER A 61 0.14 -5.06 -19.75
C SER A 61 -0.45 -6.32 -19.10
N LEU A 62 -0.87 -6.23 -17.84
CA LEU A 62 -1.54 -7.32 -17.14
C LEU A 62 -2.98 -7.56 -17.61
N PHE A 63 -3.58 -6.65 -18.38
CA PHE A 63 -4.92 -6.81 -18.99
C PHE A 63 -6.04 -7.22 -18.00
N GLY A 64 -5.94 -6.80 -16.74
CA GLY A 64 -6.89 -7.16 -15.68
C GLY A 64 -6.81 -8.63 -15.21
N PHE A 65 -5.82 -9.40 -15.65
CA PHE A 65 -5.76 -10.84 -15.39
C PHE A 65 -5.48 -11.22 -13.94
N LYS A 66 -4.97 -10.31 -13.08
CA LYS A 66 -4.67 -10.64 -11.66
C LYS A 66 -5.84 -11.35 -10.97
N SER A 67 -7.04 -10.81 -11.09
CA SER A 67 -8.26 -11.37 -10.49
C SER A 67 -8.85 -12.53 -11.30
N GLY A 68 -8.70 -12.50 -12.65
CA GLY A 68 -9.15 -13.58 -13.53
C GLY A 68 -8.42 -14.88 -13.28
N ILE A 69 -7.09 -14.83 -13.16
CA ILE A 69 -6.23 -15.96 -12.80
C ILE A 69 -6.69 -16.58 -11.50
N VAL A 70 -6.84 -15.78 -10.43
CA VAL A 70 -7.27 -16.28 -9.12
C VAL A 70 -8.64 -16.96 -9.21
N ARG A 71 -9.63 -16.33 -9.85
CA ARG A 71 -10.97 -16.90 -9.97
C ARG A 71 -10.98 -18.23 -10.72
N TYR A 72 -10.45 -18.25 -11.95
CA TYR A 72 -10.59 -19.40 -12.82
C TYR A 72 -9.67 -20.55 -12.43
N ILE A 73 -8.43 -20.28 -11.99
CA ILE A 73 -7.56 -21.34 -11.49
C ILE A 73 -8.16 -21.97 -10.23
N SER A 74 -8.64 -21.18 -9.26
CA SER A 74 -9.27 -21.77 -8.06
C SER A 74 -10.49 -22.62 -8.42
N TYR A 75 -11.34 -22.18 -9.35
CA TYR A 75 -12.50 -22.94 -9.81
C TYR A 75 -12.13 -24.27 -10.48
N TYR A 76 -11.20 -24.26 -11.44
CA TYR A 76 -10.81 -25.47 -12.17
C TYR A 76 -9.91 -26.40 -11.34
N ASN A 77 -9.15 -25.86 -10.38
CA ASN A 77 -8.40 -26.64 -9.40
C ASN A 77 -9.33 -27.45 -8.48
N THR A 78 -10.45 -26.86 -8.01
CA THR A 78 -11.47 -27.61 -7.25
C THR A 78 -12.10 -28.74 -8.07
N LYS A 79 -12.22 -28.55 -9.39
CA LYS A 79 -12.69 -29.59 -10.33
C LYS A 79 -11.59 -30.56 -10.76
N LYS A 80 -10.38 -30.48 -10.20
CA LYS A 80 -9.19 -31.28 -10.58
C LYS A 80 -8.92 -31.26 -12.10
N ASN A 81 -9.19 -30.13 -12.76
CA ASN A 81 -9.03 -29.98 -14.20
C ASN A 81 -7.71 -29.25 -14.51
N ASP A 82 -6.61 -29.99 -14.45
CA ASP A 82 -5.26 -29.47 -14.63
C ASP A 82 -5.01 -28.92 -16.05
N GLN A 83 -5.68 -29.48 -17.07
CA GLN A 83 -5.57 -29.02 -18.45
C GLN A 83 -6.09 -27.59 -18.62
N LYS A 84 -7.22 -27.26 -17.98
CA LYS A 84 -7.79 -25.92 -17.99
C LYS A 84 -6.97 -24.94 -17.15
N VAL A 85 -6.44 -25.37 -16.01
CA VAL A 85 -5.53 -24.56 -15.20
C VAL A 85 -4.26 -24.18 -16.00
N LYS A 86 -3.61 -25.17 -16.63
CA LYS A 86 -2.46 -24.94 -17.51
C LYS A 86 -2.82 -24.05 -18.70
N GLY A 87 -4.02 -24.24 -19.27
CA GLY A 87 -4.59 -23.41 -20.32
C GLY A 87 -4.72 -21.93 -19.93
N ILE A 88 -5.17 -21.63 -18.72
CA ILE A 88 -5.30 -20.26 -18.20
C ILE A 88 -3.92 -19.60 -18.06
N ILE A 89 -2.96 -20.29 -17.43
CA ILE A 89 -1.61 -19.75 -17.24
C ILE A 89 -0.95 -19.46 -18.60
N LYS A 90 -0.98 -20.43 -19.53
CA LYS A 90 -0.44 -20.24 -20.89
C LYS A 90 -1.14 -19.13 -21.64
N SER A 91 -2.48 -19.06 -21.60
CA SER A 91 -3.25 -18.04 -22.31
C SER A 91 -2.92 -16.64 -21.78
N THR A 92 -2.79 -16.50 -20.45
CA THR A 92 -2.41 -15.23 -19.82
C THR A 92 -1.01 -14.81 -20.24
N LEU A 93 -0.01 -15.70 -20.16
CA LEU A 93 1.35 -15.38 -20.59
C LEU A 93 1.42 -15.03 -22.07
N LYS A 94 0.73 -15.79 -22.94
CA LYS A 94 0.66 -15.52 -24.39
C LYS A 94 0.06 -14.16 -24.73
N ILE A 95 -0.82 -13.60 -23.89
CA ILE A 95 -1.44 -12.30 -24.11
C ILE A 95 -0.60 -11.19 -23.46
N SER A 96 -0.23 -11.33 -22.20
CA SER A 96 0.43 -10.28 -21.44
C SER A 96 1.90 -10.07 -21.82
N ILE A 97 2.64 -11.11 -22.21
CA ILE A 97 4.06 -10.95 -22.59
C ILE A 97 4.20 -10.06 -23.83
N PRO A 98 3.50 -10.30 -24.97
CA PRO A 98 3.58 -9.40 -26.12
C PRO A 98 3.19 -7.95 -25.79
N ILE A 99 2.14 -7.74 -24.99
CA ILE A 99 1.72 -6.39 -24.57
C ILE A 99 2.82 -5.73 -23.71
N SER A 100 3.45 -6.48 -22.81
CA SER A 100 4.54 -5.98 -21.96
C SER A 100 5.81 -5.65 -22.75
N ILE A 101 6.15 -6.46 -23.75
CA ILE A 101 7.28 -6.22 -24.66
C ILE A 101 6.97 -4.99 -25.53
N PHE A 102 5.74 -4.85 -26.02
CA PHE A 102 5.32 -3.67 -26.76
C PHE A 102 5.47 -2.39 -25.94
N PHE A 103 4.98 -2.35 -24.69
CA PHE A 103 5.16 -1.17 -23.82
C PHE A 103 6.60 -0.96 -23.38
N SER A 104 7.38 -2.03 -23.18
CA SER A 104 8.83 -1.92 -22.97
C SER A 104 9.52 -1.28 -24.17
N PHE A 105 9.20 -1.71 -25.38
CA PHE A 105 9.73 -1.13 -26.62
C PHE A 105 9.34 0.34 -26.75
N LEU A 106 8.05 0.65 -26.60
CA LEU A 106 7.57 2.04 -26.63
C LEU A 106 8.30 2.90 -25.60
N LEU A 107 8.39 2.46 -24.35
CA LEU A 107 9.07 3.24 -23.32
C LEU A 107 10.56 3.42 -23.62
N PHE A 108 11.23 2.40 -24.15
CA PHE A 108 12.65 2.47 -24.48
C PHE A 108 12.92 3.50 -25.60
N PHE A 109 12.16 3.46 -26.69
CA PHE A 109 12.36 4.36 -27.84
C PHE A 109 11.85 5.77 -27.57
N PHE A 110 10.74 5.93 -26.86
CA PHE A 110 10.18 7.24 -26.51
C PHE A 110 10.76 7.82 -25.20
N SER A 111 11.68 7.12 -24.53
CA SER A 111 12.31 7.56 -23.26
C SER A 111 12.89 8.98 -23.34
N SER A 112 13.66 9.30 -24.39
CA SER A 112 14.24 10.63 -24.57
C SER A 112 13.19 11.71 -24.82
N PHE A 113 12.14 11.40 -25.58
CA PHE A 113 11.04 12.34 -25.82
C PHE A 113 10.27 12.61 -24.52
N ILE A 114 9.95 11.56 -23.77
CA ILE A 114 9.27 11.69 -22.47
C ILE A 114 10.13 12.51 -21.51
N ALA A 115 11.42 12.19 -21.40
CA ALA A 115 12.35 12.88 -20.51
C ALA A 115 12.48 14.39 -20.83
N ASN A 116 12.69 14.75 -22.09
CA ASN A 116 13.02 16.13 -22.47
C ASN A 116 11.78 16.99 -22.73
N ASN A 117 10.75 16.44 -23.36
CA ASN A 117 9.57 17.21 -23.80
C ASN A 117 8.44 17.22 -22.76
N ILE A 118 8.32 16.19 -21.92
CA ILE A 118 7.23 16.08 -20.93
C ILE A 118 7.73 16.46 -19.53
N PHE A 119 8.90 15.95 -19.12
CA PHE A 119 9.43 16.15 -17.77
C PHE A 119 10.61 17.12 -17.68
N HIS A 120 11.07 17.65 -18.82
CA HIS A 120 12.16 18.62 -18.92
C HIS A 120 13.44 18.24 -18.14
N ASN A 121 13.75 16.94 -18.07
CA ASN A 121 14.93 16.42 -17.36
C ASN A 121 15.56 15.25 -18.13
N SER A 122 16.77 15.47 -18.67
CA SER A 122 17.47 14.50 -19.52
C SER A 122 17.90 13.22 -18.79
N ASP A 123 18.16 13.31 -17.48
CA ASP A 123 18.63 12.17 -16.68
C ASP A 123 17.55 11.09 -16.56
N LEU A 124 16.28 11.48 -16.71
CA LEU A 124 15.16 10.56 -16.75
C LEU A 124 15.23 9.62 -17.96
N SER A 125 15.85 10.02 -19.08
CA SER A 125 15.92 9.19 -20.30
C SER A 125 16.66 7.88 -20.05
N PHE A 126 17.85 7.97 -19.45
CA PHE A 126 18.65 6.79 -19.13
C PHE A 126 17.94 5.86 -18.14
N LEU A 127 17.33 6.45 -17.11
CA LEU A 127 16.52 5.72 -16.12
C LEU A 127 15.36 4.97 -16.78
N LEU A 128 14.57 5.63 -17.64
CA LEU A 128 13.42 5.02 -18.30
C LEU A 128 13.82 3.90 -19.26
N LYS A 129 14.95 4.02 -19.97
CA LYS A 129 15.48 2.95 -20.82
C LYS A 129 15.77 1.68 -20.01
N LEU A 130 16.43 1.83 -18.87
CA LEU A 130 16.73 0.68 -18.00
C LEU A 130 15.46 0.10 -17.35
N PHE A 131 14.54 0.98 -16.95
CA PHE A 131 13.26 0.57 -16.37
C PHE A 131 12.35 -0.14 -17.38
N ALA A 132 12.44 0.19 -18.67
CA ALA A 132 11.68 -0.49 -19.72
C ALA A 132 11.91 -2.01 -19.71
N PHE A 133 13.16 -2.45 -19.59
CA PHE A 133 13.50 -3.88 -19.51
C PHE A 133 12.88 -4.62 -18.32
N THR A 134 12.47 -3.90 -17.27
CA THR A 134 11.83 -4.50 -16.10
C THR A 134 10.35 -4.81 -16.33
N ILE A 135 9.69 -4.16 -17.31
CA ILE A 135 8.23 -4.28 -17.52
C ILE A 135 7.81 -5.74 -17.77
N PRO A 136 8.43 -6.50 -18.70
CA PRO A 136 8.06 -7.90 -18.91
C PRO A 136 8.33 -8.78 -17.67
N LEU A 137 9.41 -8.51 -16.94
CA LEU A 137 9.77 -9.25 -15.73
C LEU A 137 8.73 -9.05 -14.62
N LEU A 138 8.28 -7.81 -14.43
CA LEU A 138 7.25 -7.45 -13.46
C LEU A 138 5.89 -8.07 -13.83
N VAL A 139 5.52 -8.05 -15.11
CA VAL A 139 4.28 -8.66 -15.60
C VAL A 139 4.26 -10.16 -15.35
N ILE A 140 5.33 -10.88 -15.69
CA ILE A 140 5.42 -12.34 -15.44
C ILE A 140 5.38 -12.63 -13.94
N THR A 141 6.13 -11.86 -13.15
CA THR A 141 6.16 -11.97 -11.69
C THR A 141 4.75 -11.82 -11.08
N GLU A 142 3.99 -10.83 -11.51
CA GLU A 142 2.62 -10.57 -11.04
C GLU A 142 1.61 -11.65 -11.47
N ILE A 143 1.77 -12.21 -12.66
CA ILE A 143 0.98 -13.38 -13.10
C ILE A 143 1.26 -14.55 -12.17
N PHE A 144 2.52 -14.83 -11.84
CA PHE A 144 2.87 -15.96 -10.97
C PHE A 144 2.46 -15.73 -9.52
N PHE A 145 2.50 -14.49 -9.02
CA PHE A 145 1.89 -14.14 -7.74
C PHE A 145 0.39 -14.41 -7.70
N SER A 146 -0.31 -14.13 -8.80
CA SER A 146 -1.74 -14.43 -8.93
C SER A 146 -1.98 -15.95 -8.94
N VAL A 147 -1.11 -16.73 -9.59
CA VAL A 147 -1.13 -18.20 -9.54
C VAL A 147 -0.88 -18.74 -8.13
N PHE A 148 0.16 -18.27 -7.44
CA PHE A 148 0.43 -18.65 -6.04
C PHE A 148 -0.75 -18.35 -5.13
N THR A 149 -1.42 -17.22 -5.35
CA THR A 149 -2.64 -16.85 -4.62
C THR A 149 -3.79 -17.82 -4.92
N ALA A 150 -4.01 -18.16 -6.19
CA ALA A 150 -5.07 -19.09 -6.62
C ALA A 150 -4.95 -20.49 -6.01
N PHE A 151 -3.71 -20.96 -5.82
CA PHE A 151 -3.38 -22.23 -5.17
C PHE A 151 -3.22 -22.14 -3.65
N LYS A 152 -3.53 -21.00 -3.03
CA LYS A 152 -3.34 -20.75 -1.59
C LYS A 152 -1.89 -20.91 -1.12
N LYS A 153 -0.90 -20.82 -2.01
CA LYS A 153 0.54 -20.84 -1.70
C LYS A 153 1.10 -19.42 -1.55
N ILE A 154 0.35 -18.54 -0.88
CA ILE A 154 0.65 -17.09 -0.71
C ILE A 154 2.04 -16.87 -0.10
N LYS A 155 2.54 -17.83 0.70
CA LYS A 155 3.90 -17.79 1.25
C LYS A 155 4.99 -17.50 0.21
N TYR A 156 4.88 -18.04 -1.02
CA TYR A 156 5.89 -17.80 -2.05
C TYR A 156 5.86 -16.37 -2.57
N LYS A 157 4.67 -15.78 -2.71
CA LYS A 157 4.52 -14.35 -3.03
C LYS A 157 5.15 -13.48 -1.94
N VAL A 158 4.87 -13.78 -0.67
CA VAL A 158 5.42 -13.02 0.47
C VAL A 158 6.95 -13.14 0.52
N ILE A 159 7.48 -14.35 0.44
CA ILE A 159 8.94 -14.58 0.44
C ILE A 159 9.62 -13.82 -0.71
N THR A 160 9.06 -13.85 -1.91
CA THR A 160 9.69 -13.23 -3.09
C THR A 160 9.51 -11.72 -3.18
N ASN A 161 8.30 -11.21 -2.99
CA ASN A 161 7.98 -9.79 -3.12
C ASN A 161 8.29 -9.00 -1.85
N ASP A 162 7.94 -9.53 -0.69
CA ASP A 162 7.94 -8.78 0.57
C ASP A 162 9.28 -8.93 1.32
N PHE A 163 10.03 -9.99 1.03
CA PHE A 163 11.36 -10.23 1.60
C PHE A 163 12.47 -10.14 0.56
N ILE A 164 12.57 -11.08 -0.38
CA ILE A 164 13.71 -11.17 -1.30
C ILE A 164 13.88 -9.89 -2.13
N GLU A 165 12.82 -9.40 -2.78
CA GLU A 165 12.90 -8.16 -3.57
C GLU A 165 13.24 -6.95 -2.69
N LYS A 166 12.54 -6.75 -1.57
CA LYS A 166 12.74 -5.59 -0.69
C LYS A 166 14.11 -5.57 -0.03
N ILE A 167 14.56 -6.72 0.48
CA ILE A 167 15.87 -6.86 1.15
C ILE A 167 17.00 -6.73 0.12
N SER A 168 16.92 -7.42 -1.01
CA SER A 168 17.94 -7.29 -2.06
C SER A 168 18.03 -5.86 -2.57
N LYS A 169 16.88 -5.19 -2.79
CA LYS A 169 16.84 -3.79 -3.20
C LYS A 169 17.47 -2.86 -2.17
N LEU A 170 17.14 -3.02 -0.89
CA LEU A 170 17.72 -2.22 0.19
C LEU A 170 19.23 -2.44 0.29
N PHE A 171 19.66 -3.71 0.29
CA PHE A 171 21.06 -4.09 0.36
C PHE A 171 21.87 -3.55 -0.82
N LEU A 172 21.36 -3.72 -2.05
CA LEU A 172 22.02 -3.23 -3.25
C LEU A 172 22.08 -1.70 -3.28
N ALA A 173 21.04 -1.00 -2.84
CA ALA A 173 21.09 0.45 -2.72
C ALA A 173 22.16 0.89 -1.73
N PHE A 174 22.20 0.28 -0.53
CA PHE A 174 23.23 0.58 0.46
C PHE A 174 24.64 0.32 -0.08
N LEU A 175 24.86 -0.83 -0.73
CA LEU A 175 26.15 -1.18 -1.33
C LEU A 175 26.57 -0.19 -2.41
N LEU A 176 25.67 0.16 -3.34
CA LEU A 176 25.98 1.09 -4.43
C LEU A 176 26.22 2.51 -3.93
N ILE A 177 25.47 2.98 -2.94
CA ILE A 177 25.71 4.28 -2.28
C ILE A 177 27.10 4.27 -1.61
N TYR A 178 27.45 3.19 -0.92
CA TYR A 178 28.76 3.05 -0.28
C TYR A 178 29.91 3.07 -1.29
N LEU A 179 29.68 2.52 -2.49
CA LEU A 179 30.63 2.58 -3.62
C LEU A 179 30.66 3.94 -4.33
N GLY A 180 29.88 4.93 -3.89
CA GLY A 180 29.87 6.30 -4.42
C GLY A 180 28.89 6.56 -5.56
N PHE A 181 28.05 5.58 -5.93
CA PHE A 181 27.00 5.79 -6.93
C PHE A 181 25.87 6.67 -6.37
N LYS A 182 25.32 7.56 -7.20
CA LYS A 182 24.22 8.47 -6.82
C LYS A 182 22.91 7.99 -7.41
N LEU A 183 22.46 8.58 -8.52
CA LEU A 183 21.23 8.19 -9.22
C LEU A 183 21.26 6.72 -9.63
N GLU A 184 22.41 6.24 -10.04
CA GLU A 184 22.66 4.86 -10.46
C GLU A 184 22.35 3.86 -9.35
N SER A 185 22.55 4.25 -8.08
CA SER A 185 22.21 3.40 -6.94
C SER A 185 20.71 3.10 -6.90
N ALA A 186 19.85 4.08 -7.17
CA ALA A 186 18.40 3.92 -7.21
C ALA A 186 17.98 3.09 -8.43
N ILE A 187 18.61 3.31 -9.58
CA ILE A 187 18.33 2.60 -10.83
C ILE A 187 18.70 1.12 -10.71
N TYR A 188 19.98 0.83 -10.44
CA TYR A 188 20.50 -0.53 -10.44
C TYR A 188 19.96 -1.36 -9.29
N SER A 189 19.77 -0.76 -8.10
CA SER A 189 19.14 -1.50 -6.99
C SER A 189 17.74 -2.00 -7.34
N PHE A 190 16.94 -1.19 -8.04
CA PHE A 190 15.61 -1.59 -8.49
C PHE A 190 15.63 -2.62 -9.64
N VAL A 191 16.48 -2.42 -10.64
CA VAL A 191 16.59 -3.35 -11.78
C VAL A 191 17.06 -4.72 -11.30
N PHE A 192 18.16 -4.78 -10.54
CA PHE A 192 18.71 -6.03 -10.05
C PHE A 192 17.80 -6.71 -9.02
N SER A 193 17.14 -5.96 -8.11
CA SER A 193 16.17 -6.58 -7.19
C SER A 193 14.98 -7.20 -7.93
N THR A 194 14.55 -6.57 -9.03
CA THR A 194 13.48 -7.10 -9.89
C THR A 194 13.92 -8.37 -10.60
N VAL A 195 15.15 -8.41 -11.13
CA VAL A 195 15.73 -9.62 -11.73
C VAL A 195 15.85 -10.75 -10.71
N ILE A 196 16.36 -10.47 -9.51
CA ILE A 196 16.46 -11.43 -8.41
C ILE A 196 15.05 -11.97 -8.07
N SER A 197 14.07 -11.09 -7.87
CA SER A 197 12.69 -11.48 -7.58
C SER A 197 12.13 -12.38 -8.67
N PHE A 198 12.32 -12.01 -9.94
CA PHE A 198 11.90 -12.81 -11.09
C PHE A 198 12.52 -14.21 -11.06
N ILE A 199 13.83 -14.34 -10.85
CA ILE A 199 14.53 -15.64 -10.77
C ILE A 199 13.92 -16.51 -9.67
N PHE A 200 13.74 -15.96 -8.46
CA PHE A 200 13.14 -16.72 -7.35
C PHE A 200 11.68 -17.09 -7.60
N VAL A 201 10.93 -16.25 -8.29
CA VAL A 201 9.54 -16.53 -8.67
C VAL A 201 9.46 -17.66 -9.69
N ILE A 202 10.34 -17.68 -10.70
CA ILE A 202 10.48 -18.81 -11.63
C ILE A 202 10.90 -20.08 -10.89
N TYR A 203 11.87 -19.99 -9.97
CA TYR A 203 12.31 -21.13 -9.16
C TYR A 203 11.17 -21.73 -8.32
N PHE A 204 10.44 -20.90 -7.56
CA PHE A 204 9.32 -21.40 -6.75
C PHE A 204 8.15 -21.87 -7.60
N MET A 205 7.94 -21.28 -8.78
CA MET A 205 6.96 -21.76 -9.74
C MET A 205 7.33 -23.17 -10.20
N ASN A 206 8.56 -23.38 -10.70
CA ASN A 206 9.06 -24.70 -11.11
C ASN A 206 9.00 -25.74 -9.98
N LYS A 207 9.43 -25.37 -8.77
CA LYS A 207 9.42 -26.26 -7.60
C LYS A 207 8.01 -26.64 -7.18
N SER A 208 7.06 -25.71 -7.23
CA SER A 208 5.70 -25.90 -6.71
C SER A 208 4.74 -26.45 -7.76
N PHE A 209 5.07 -26.22 -9.02
CA PHE A 209 4.31 -26.54 -10.22
C PHE A 209 5.34 -26.80 -11.32
N PRO A 210 5.87 -28.03 -11.44
CA PRO A 210 6.81 -28.35 -12.53
C PRO A 210 6.16 -27.91 -13.84
N LEU A 211 6.68 -26.81 -14.38
CA LEU A 211 5.93 -25.79 -15.11
C LEU A 211 5.15 -26.35 -16.30
N PHE A 212 5.63 -27.46 -16.83
CA PHE A 212 5.13 -28.12 -18.00
C PHE A 212 5.52 -29.59 -17.92
N ASN A 213 4.81 -30.42 -17.15
CA ASN A 213 4.82 -31.84 -17.50
C ASN A 213 4.24 -31.92 -18.93
N ASN A 214 5.13 -32.13 -19.92
CA ASN A 214 4.92 -31.79 -21.33
C ASN A 214 3.83 -32.66 -22.00
N LYS A 215 3.37 -33.70 -21.30
CA LYS A 215 2.35 -34.64 -21.77
C LYS A 215 0.92 -34.08 -21.73
N LEU A 216 0.64 -33.06 -20.90
CA LEU A 216 -0.72 -32.52 -20.77
C LEU A 216 -0.99 -31.42 -21.82
N LYS A 217 -1.90 -31.71 -22.76
CA LYS A 217 -2.49 -30.73 -23.68
C LYS A 217 -3.21 -29.65 -22.88
N SER A 218 -2.95 -28.38 -23.20
CA SER A 218 -3.65 -27.25 -22.61
C SER A 218 -4.93 -26.95 -23.39
N LEU A 219 -6.07 -26.85 -22.70
CA LEU A 219 -7.30 -26.34 -23.30
C LEU A 219 -7.30 -24.81 -23.20
N GLU A 220 -7.23 -24.11 -24.34
CA GLU A 220 -7.21 -22.65 -24.34
C GLU A 220 -8.56 -22.09 -23.86
N ILE A 221 -8.54 -21.30 -22.80
CA ILE A 221 -9.71 -20.59 -22.26
C ILE A 221 -9.45 -19.09 -22.44
N LYS A 222 -9.39 -18.64 -23.69
CA LYS A 222 -9.12 -17.23 -24.00
C LYS A 222 -10.35 -16.37 -23.82
N LYS A 223 -11.49 -16.75 -24.41
CA LYS A 223 -12.71 -15.92 -24.45
C LYS A 223 -13.30 -15.65 -23.05
N GLU A 224 -13.53 -16.69 -22.25
CA GLU A 224 -14.09 -16.54 -20.89
C GLU A 224 -13.18 -15.69 -20.00
N LEU A 225 -11.86 -15.94 -20.06
CA LEU A 225 -10.87 -15.22 -19.26
C LEU A 225 -10.81 -13.73 -19.65
N ILE A 226 -10.78 -13.43 -20.95
CA ILE A 226 -10.75 -12.05 -21.47
C ILE A 226 -12.03 -11.32 -21.08
N TYR A 227 -13.21 -11.90 -21.32
CA TYR A 227 -14.49 -11.26 -21.03
C TYR A 227 -14.64 -10.90 -19.53
N TYR A 228 -14.15 -11.77 -18.65
CA TYR A 228 -14.13 -11.48 -17.22
C TYR A 228 -13.07 -10.47 -16.79
N SER A 229 -11.88 -10.51 -17.40
CA SER A 229 -10.73 -9.72 -16.95
C SER A 229 -10.70 -8.30 -17.55
N PHE A 230 -11.27 -8.11 -18.74
CA PHE A 230 -11.25 -6.83 -19.43
C PHE A 230 -11.92 -5.69 -18.63
N PRO A 231 -13.11 -5.86 -18.02
CA PRO A 231 -13.66 -4.83 -17.13
C PRO A 231 -12.77 -4.53 -15.91
N LEU A 232 -12.01 -5.52 -15.45
CA LEU A 232 -11.11 -5.39 -14.29
C LEU A 232 -9.83 -4.64 -14.62
N LEU A 233 -9.44 -4.57 -15.91
CA LEU A 233 -8.36 -3.68 -16.36
C LEU A 233 -8.69 -2.24 -15.99
N PHE A 234 -9.90 -1.76 -16.25
CA PHE A 234 -10.30 -0.38 -15.92
C PHE A 234 -10.24 -0.12 -14.41
N SER A 235 -10.66 -1.09 -13.59
CA SER A 235 -10.49 -0.98 -12.13
C SER A 235 -9.02 -0.88 -11.72
N GLY A 236 -8.14 -1.64 -12.39
CA GLY A 236 -6.69 -1.58 -12.16
C GLY A 236 -6.11 -0.22 -12.56
N VAL A 237 -6.49 0.30 -13.73
CA VAL A 237 -6.06 1.61 -14.24
C VAL A 237 -6.51 2.72 -13.30
N LEU A 238 -7.78 2.74 -12.87
CA LEU A 238 -8.28 3.73 -11.91
C LEU A 238 -7.50 3.70 -10.59
N SER A 239 -7.21 2.50 -10.08
CA SER A 239 -6.40 2.35 -8.86
C SER A 239 -4.96 2.84 -9.04
N SER A 240 -4.43 2.75 -10.27
CA SER A 240 -3.09 3.24 -10.62
C SER A 240 -3.06 4.75 -10.71
N VAL A 241 -4.09 5.35 -11.33
CA VAL A 241 -4.27 6.80 -11.40
C VAL A 241 -4.24 7.37 -9.99
N VAL A 242 -5.09 6.89 -9.08
CA VAL A 242 -5.13 7.35 -7.69
C VAL A 242 -3.77 7.27 -7.00
N LYS A 243 -2.96 6.25 -7.34
CA LYS A 243 -1.67 6.02 -6.68
C LYS A 243 -0.55 6.90 -7.24
N TRP A 244 -0.57 7.18 -8.54
CA TRP A 244 0.61 7.69 -9.26
C TRP A 244 0.39 9.03 -9.96
N ILE A 245 -0.86 9.46 -10.14
CA ILE A 245 -1.14 10.65 -10.93
C ILE A 245 -0.57 11.92 -10.30
N ASP A 246 -0.57 12.04 -8.97
CA ASP A 246 0.08 13.16 -8.27
C ASP A 246 1.56 13.27 -8.67
N THR A 247 2.30 12.16 -8.56
CA THR A 247 3.72 12.06 -8.88
C THR A 247 4.00 12.43 -10.33
N ILE A 248 3.17 11.93 -11.26
CA ILE A 248 3.28 12.25 -12.69
C ILE A 248 3.02 13.73 -12.94
N MET A 249 1.93 14.28 -12.40
CA MET A 249 1.52 15.66 -12.65
C MET A 249 2.45 16.68 -11.99
N ILE A 250 2.97 16.39 -10.79
CA ILE A 250 4.02 17.20 -10.16
C ILE A 250 5.27 17.19 -11.04
N GLY A 251 5.64 16.04 -11.63
CA GLY A 251 6.76 15.98 -12.57
C GLY A 251 6.54 16.77 -13.86
N ILE A 252 5.31 16.82 -14.37
CA ILE A 252 4.96 17.57 -15.58
C ILE A 252 4.94 19.08 -15.31
N PHE A 253 4.33 19.51 -14.21
CA PHE A 253 4.11 20.93 -13.93
C PHE A 253 5.26 21.61 -13.18
N LEU A 254 6.06 20.83 -12.43
CA LEU A 254 7.16 21.34 -11.62
C LEU A 254 8.47 20.69 -12.09
N ASN A 255 9.22 20.05 -11.19
CA ASN A 255 10.51 19.43 -11.47
C ASN A 255 10.69 18.15 -10.64
N ALA A 256 11.75 17.39 -10.93
CA ALA A 256 12.03 16.15 -10.23
C ALA A 256 12.31 16.34 -8.73
N SER A 257 12.95 17.43 -8.29
CA SER A 257 13.18 17.70 -6.86
C SER A 257 11.85 17.82 -6.09
N GLU A 258 10.89 18.57 -6.61
CA GLU A 258 9.54 18.70 -6.04
C GLU A 258 8.81 17.34 -5.98
N VAL A 259 8.99 16.49 -7.00
CA VAL A 259 8.47 15.11 -6.99
C VAL A 259 9.06 14.32 -5.83
N GLY A 260 10.37 14.44 -5.60
CA GLY A 260 11.06 13.78 -4.48
C GLY A 260 10.53 14.24 -3.12
N ILE A 261 10.41 15.56 -2.93
CA ILE A 261 9.88 16.17 -1.71
C ILE A 261 8.45 15.69 -1.43
N TYR A 262 7.58 15.72 -2.45
CA TYR A 262 6.22 15.24 -2.35
C TYR A 262 6.14 13.74 -2.03
N ASN A 263 6.93 12.90 -2.71
CA ASN A 263 6.87 11.46 -2.52
C ASN A 263 7.42 11.00 -1.16
N VAL A 264 8.34 11.77 -0.55
CA VAL A 264 8.73 11.56 0.85
C VAL A 264 7.53 11.85 1.76
N ALA A 265 6.88 13.00 1.61
CA ALA A 265 5.70 13.36 2.40
C ALA A 265 4.56 12.33 2.23
N LEU A 266 4.30 11.89 1.00
CA LEU A 266 3.31 10.86 0.66
C LEU A 266 3.67 9.50 1.28
N SER A 267 4.93 9.08 1.19
CA SER A 267 5.41 7.82 1.75
C SER A 267 5.26 7.78 3.27
N THR A 268 5.67 8.86 3.96
CA THR A 268 5.48 9.02 5.40
C THR A 268 4.01 9.03 5.78
N SER A 269 3.16 9.74 5.02
CA SER A 269 1.72 9.80 5.27
C SER A 269 1.03 8.44 5.12
N SER A 270 1.45 7.65 4.14
CA SER A 270 0.88 6.33 3.85
C SER A 270 1.07 5.30 4.98
N LEU A 271 1.94 5.57 5.96
CA LEU A 271 2.13 4.71 7.14
C LEU A 271 0.83 4.60 7.97
N MET A 272 -0.07 5.59 7.88
CA MET A 272 -1.43 5.55 8.48
C MET A 272 -2.26 4.32 8.11
N ILE A 273 -1.96 3.68 6.97
CA ILE A 273 -2.72 2.52 6.47
C ILE A 273 -2.28 1.20 7.14
N LEU A 274 -1.09 1.17 7.78
CA LEU A 274 -0.57 -0.05 8.41
C LEU A 274 -1.49 -0.58 9.52
N VAL A 275 -1.95 0.32 10.38
CA VAL A 275 -2.81 0.00 11.52
C VAL A 275 -4.18 -0.55 11.07
N PRO A 276 -4.95 0.14 10.19
CA PRO A 276 -6.21 -0.39 9.65
C PRO A 276 -6.04 -1.75 8.98
N THR A 277 -4.95 -1.94 8.23
CA THR A 277 -4.70 -3.19 7.53
C THR A 277 -4.51 -4.36 8.51
N ALA A 278 -3.69 -4.16 9.54
CA ALA A 278 -3.46 -5.17 10.58
C ALA A 278 -4.74 -5.48 11.36
N ILE A 279 -5.50 -4.44 11.74
CA ILE A 279 -6.76 -4.60 12.46
C ILE A 279 -7.78 -5.35 11.59
N MET A 280 -7.99 -4.93 10.34
CA MET A 280 -8.98 -5.55 9.46
C MET A 280 -8.69 -7.01 9.16
N ALA A 281 -7.43 -7.40 9.08
CA ALA A 281 -7.08 -8.79 8.86
C ALA A 281 -7.36 -9.69 10.08
N LEU A 282 -7.50 -9.12 11.29
CA LEU A 282 -8.01 -9.82 12.47
C LEU A 282 -9.55 -9.86 12.52
N PHE A 283 -10.21 -8.74 12.19
CA PHE A 283 -11.65 -8.59 12.38
C PHE A 283 -12.50 -9.07 11.20
N LEU A 284 -11.99 -9.06 9.97
CA LEU A 284 -12.74 -9.48 8.77
C LEU A 284 -13.21 -10.95 8.84
N PRO A 285 -12.40 -11.93 9.29
CA PRO A 285 -12.87 -13.31 9.48
C PRO A 285 -14.00 -13.39 10.52
N LEU A 286 -13.90 -12.66 11.62
CA LEU A 286 -14.92 -12.64 12.68
C LEU A 286 -16.25 -12.07 12.16
N ILE A 287 -16.19 -10.97 11.42
CA ILE A 287 -17.39 -10.38 10.79
C ILE A 287 -18.01 -11.38 9.81
N THR A 288 -17.20 -12.07 9.01
CA THR A 288 -17.67 -13.07 8.04
C THR A 288 -18.37 -14.25 8.71
N GLU A 289 -17.82 -14.74 9.83
CA GLU A 289 -18.42 -15.82 10.61
C GLU A 289 -19.76 -15.43 11.25
N LYS A 290 -19.91 -14.18 11.71
CA LYS A 290 -21.18 -13.69 12.28
C LYS A 290 -22.22 -13.39 11.21
N TYR A 291 -21.78 -12.94 10.04
CA TYR A 291 -22.64 -12.73 8.89
C TYR A 291 -23.27 -14.03 8.38
N SER A 292 -22.52 -15.14 8.33
CA SER A 292 -23.09 -16.43 7.94
C SER A 292 -24.14 -16.96 8.93
N LYS A 293 -24.17 -16.43 10.15
CA LYS A 293 -25.13 -16.76 11.21
C LYS A 293 -26.26 -15.73 11.35
N ASN A 294 -26.33 -14.73 10.48
CA ASN A 294 -27.30 -13.62 10.54
C ASN A 294 -27.32 -12.90 11.91
N ASP A 295 -26.17 -12.81 12.60
CA ASP A 295 -26.07 -12.16 13.91
C ASP A 295 -25.68 -10.68 13.77
N ASP A 296 -26.64 -9.86 13.33
CA ASP A 296 -26.43 -8.43 13.07
C ASP A 296 -25.98 -7.65 14.33
N LYS A 297 -26.43 -8.09 15.52
CA LYS A 297 -26.02 -7.50 16.80
C LYS A 297 -24.53 -7.71 17.04
N GLN A 298 -24.01 -8.91 16.81
CA GLN A 298 -22.57 -9.16 16.93
C GLN A 298 -21.77 -8.49 15.83
N ILE A 299 -22.28 -8.44 14.59
CA ILE A 299 -21.62 -7.70 13.50
C ILE A 299 -21.46 -6.23 13.90
N LYS A 300 -22.50 -5.58 14.41
CA LYS A 300 -22.45 -4.20 14.90
C LYS A 300 -21.43 -4.02 16.02
N LYS A 301 -21.42 -4.91 17.01
CA LYS A 301 -20.42 -4.86 18.11
C LYS A 301 -18.98 -4.98 17.59
N ILE A 302 -18.74 -5.89 16.65
CA ILE A 302 -17.42 -6.06 16.04
C ILE A 302 -17.05 -4.81 15.24
N TYR A 303 -17.97 -4.31 14.42
CA TYR A 303 -17.81 -3.09 13.62
C TYR A 303 -17.41 -1.89 14.48
N ASP A 304 -18.18 -1.59 15.54
CA ASP A 304 -17.92 -0.48 16.47
C ASP A 304 -16.57 -0.66 17.18
N ARG A 305 -16.23 -1.89 17.56
CA ARG A 305 -14.93 -2.22 18.18
C ARG A 305 -13.78 -1.96 17.20
N THR A 306 -13.92 -2.37 15.95
CA THR A 306 -12.92 -2.18 14.90
C THR A 306 -12.68 -0.70 14.62
N VAL A 307 -13.73 0.10 14.43
CA VAL A 307 -13.59 1.55 14.19
C VAL A 307 -12.89 2.22 15.36
N ARG A 308 -13.29 1.89 16.59
CA ARG A 308 -12.66 2.43 17.80
C ARG A 308 -11.18 2.08 17.90
N TRP A 309 -10.80 0.83 17.59
CA TRP A 309 -9.39 0.42 17.62
C TRP A 309 -8.57 1.15 16.55
N ILE A 310 -9.10 1.25 15.31
CA ILE A 310 -8.45 2.02 14.25
C ILE A 310 -8.25 3.47 14.70
N PHE A 311 -9.29 4.10 15.23
CA PHE A 311 -9.23 5.48 15.72
C PHE A 311 -8.18 5.63 16.82
N MET A 312 -8.22 4.77 17.84
CA MET A 312 -7.28 4.78 18.97
C MET A 312 -5.84 4.69 18.50
N PHE A 313 -5.48 3.79 17.58
CA PHE A 313 -4.08 3.65 17.17
C PHE A 313 -3.64 4.71 16.14
N ASN A 314 -4.52 5.11 15.22
CA ASN A 314 -4.15 6.09 14.19
C ASN A 314 -4.10 7.52 14.68
N ILE A 315 -4.96 7.92 15.64
CA ILE A 315 -4.94 9.30 16.13
C ILE A 315 -3.61 9.64 16.83
N SER A 316 -3.03 8.69 17.56
CA SER A 316 -1.69 8.88 18.15
C SER A 316 -0.62 9.05 17.08
N LEU A 317 -0.64 8.19 16.06
CA LEU A 317 0.36 8.26 15.00
C LEU A 317 0.19 9.54 14.17
N PHE A 318 -1.05 9.99 13.95
CA PHE A 318 -1.38 11.27 13.31
C PHE A 318 -0.81 12.44 14.12
N ILE A 319 -1.09 12.51 15.43
CA ILE A 319 -0.59 13.57 16.31
C ILE A 319 0.94 13.58 16.33
N PHE A 320 1.57 12.42 16.46
CA PHE A 320 3.03 12.33 16.48
C PHE A 320 3.64 12.86 15.18
N ILE A 321 3.17 12.40 14.02
CA ILE A 321 3.68 12.85 12.73
C ILE A 321 3.35 14.32 12.49
N ALA A 322 2.19 14.81 12.90
CA ALA A 322 1.79 16.19 12.71
C ALA A 322 2.71 17.14 13.50
N ILE A 323 2.92 16.83 14.78
CA ILE A 323 3.75 17.64 15.68
C ILE A 323 5.21 17.66 15.22
N PHE A 324 5.76 16.50 14.85
CA PHE A 324 7.17 16.35 14.47
C PHE A 324 7.38 16.37 12.95
N SER A 325 6.43 16.87 12.16
CA SER A 325 6.46 16.77 10.69
C SER A 325 7.76 17.35 10.11
N ARG A 326 8.18 18.52 10.59
CA ARG A 326 9.41 19.19 10.16
C ARG A 326 10.66 18.43 10.59
N GLU A 327 10.70 17.97 11.84
CA GLU A 327 11.82 17.25 12.43
C GLU A 327 12.00 15.87 11.80
N ILE A 328 10.90 15.16 11.52
CA ILE A 328 10.88 13.89 10.80
C ILE A 328 11.49 14.09 9.41
N LEU A 329 11.03 15.08 8.65
CA LEU A 329 11.56 15.33 7.31
C LEU A 329 13.05 15.69 7.35
N ASN A 330 13.45 16.61 8.24
CA ASN A 330 14.85 17.02 8.35
C ASN A 330 15.78 15.87 8.77
N THR A 331 15.44 15.16 9.84
CA THR A 331 16.35 14.15 10.41
C THR A 331 16.39 12.85 9.60
N MET A 332 15.26 12.46 9.01
CA MET A 332 15.19 11.21 8.27
C MET A 332 15.66 11.40 6.83
N PHE A 333 15.30 12.49 6.16
CA PHE A 333 15.53 12.66 4.73
C PHE A 333 16.56 13.75 4.41
N GLY A 334 16.57 14.83 5.18
CA GLY A 334 17.52 15.94 5.04
C GLY A 334 16.83 17.30 5.03
N GLN A 335 17.62 18.36 5.13
CA GLN A 335 17.12 19.73 5.25
C GLN A 335 16.30 20.18 4.03
N GLU A 336 16.63 19.72 2.82
CA GLU A 336 15.90 20.04 1.59
C GLU A 336 14.42 19.58 1.62
N TYR A 337 14.11 18.52 2.37
CA TYR A 337 12.76 17.97 2.46
C TYR A 337 11.85 18.74 3.42
N VAL A 338 12.39 19.65 4.24
CA VAL A 338 11.62 20.42 5.22
C VAL A 338 10.51 21.26 4.59
N ILE A 339 10.72 21.71 3.36
CA ILE A 339 9.73 22.48 2.58
C ILE A 339 8.45 21.65 2.37
N GLY A 340 8.55 20.32 2.29
CA GLY A 340 7.42 19.39 2.18
C GLY A 340 6.62 19.18 3.47
N SER A 341 6.96 19.83 4.59
CA SER A 341 6.27 19.65 5.87
C SER A 341 4.79 20.04 5.82
N THR A 342 4.43 21.09 5.08
CA THR A 342 3.03 21.48 4.86
C THR A 342 2.27 20.41 4.08
N SER A 343 2.86 19.86 3.01
CA SER A 343 2.25 18.77 2.25
C SER A 343 2.09 17.51 3.11
N LEU A 344 3.07 17.18 3.96
CA LEU A 344 2.98 16.08 4.92
C LEU A 344 1.81 16.26 5.89
N LEU A 345 1.60 17.47 6.44
CA LEU A 345 0.49 17.76 7.35
C LEU A 345 -0.88 17.59 6.70
N ILE A 346 -1.02 18.03 5.46
CA ILE A 346 -2.28 17.90 4.71
C ILE A 346 -2.53 16.44 4.37
N LEU A 347 -1.52 15.74 3.83
CA LEU A 347 -1.62 14.32 3.47
C LEU A 347 -1.90 13.44 4.68
N ILE A 348 -1.20 13.63 5.81
CA ILE A 348 -1.42 12.79 7.00
C ILE A 348 -2.85 12.96 7.54
N PHE A 349 -3.44 14.15 7.44
CA PHE A 349 -4.84 14.38 7.77
C PHE A 349 -5.78 13.63 6.81
N GLY A 350 -5.55 13.72 5.49
CA GLY A 350 -6.30 12.97 4.49
C GLY A 350 -6.25 11.46 4.73
N TYR A 351 -5.05 10.91 4.95
CA TYR A 351 -4.85 9.49 5.26
C TYR A 351 -5.43 9.06 6.61
N PHE A 352 -5.41 9.94 7.62
CA PHE A 352 -6.05 9.67 8.90
C PHE A 352 -7.56 9.44 8.73
N ILE A 353 -8.26 10.32 8.00
CA ILE A 353 -9.68 10.14 7.69
C ILE A 353 -9.90 8.92 6.78
N PHE A 354 -9.06 8.75 5.76
CA PHE A 354 -9.13 7.60 4.86
C PHE A 354 -8.95 6.27 5.58
N SER A 355 -8.24 6.23 6.70
CA SER A 355 -7.95 5.00 7.43
C SER A 355 -9.20 4.21 7.85
N PHE A 356 -10.35 4.89 7.99
CA PHE A 356 -11.64 4.28 8.29
C PHE A 356 -12.31 3.64 7.07
N ILE A 357 -11.86 3.92 5.84
CA ILE A 357 -12.48 3.36 4.62
C ILE A 357 -12.46 1.83 4.60
N HIS A 358 -11.45 1.20 5.21
CA HIS A 358 -11.26 -0.24 5.18
C HIS A 358 -12.40 -1.02 5.85
N ILE A 359 -13.03 -0.46 6.90
CA ILE A 359 -14.17 -1.11 7.55
C ILE A 359 -15.41 -1.05 6.65
N HIS A 360 -15.64 0.09 6.00
CA HIS A 360 -16.78 0.32 5.12
C HIS A 360 -16.69 -0.55 3.86
N THR A 361 -15.52 -0.55 3.22
CA THR A 361 -15.25 -1.39 2.05
C THR A 361 -15.27 -2.87 2.39
N GLY A 362 -14.73 -3.27 3.55
CA GLY A 362 -14.83 -4.64 4.06
C GLY A 362 -16.29 -5.11 4.23
N TYR A 363 -17.14 -4.24 4.78
CA TYR A 363 -18.58 -4.50 4.89
C TYR A 363 -19.27 -4.58 3.51
N LEU A 364 -18.97 -3.65 2.59
CA LEU A 364 -19.53 -3.69 1.23
C LEU A 364 -19.12 -4.96 0.46
N ILE A 365 -17.91 -5.48 0.67
CA ILE A 365 -17.45 -6.77 0.13
C ILE A 365 -18.29 -7.91 0.71
N LEU A 366 -18.50 -7.92 2.03
CA LEU A 366 -19.28 -8.93 2.73
C LEU A 366 -20.70 -9.06 2.17
N ILE A 367 -21.38 -7.93 1.94
CA ILE A 367 -22.73 -7.89 1.35
C ILE A 367 -22.73 -7.95 -0.20
N LYS A 368 -21.59 -8.29 -0.82
CA LYS A 368 -21.41 -8.45 -2.27
C LYS A 368 -21.75 -7.21 -3.11
N LYS A 369 -21.60 -5.99 -2.55
CA LYS A 369 -21.84 -4.71 -3.23
C LYS A 369 -20.54 -4.09 -3.80
N THR A 370 -19.69 -4.91 -4.41
CA THR A 370 -18.38 -4.49 -4.95
C THR A 370 -18.46 -3.43 -6.05
N ARG A 371 -19.59 -3.33 -6.78
CA ARG A 371 -19.83 -2.26 -7.76
C ARG A 371 -19.81 -0.86 -7.14
N LEU A 372 -20.24 -0.72 -5.89
CA LEU A 372 -20.19 0.58 -5.18
C LEU A 372 -18.75 0.96 -4.82
N ILE A 373 -17.90 -0.03 -4.51
CA ILE A 373 -16.46 0.20 -4.27
C ILE A 373 -15.79 0.71 -5.56
N LEU A 374 -16.15 0.13 -6.71
CA LEU A 374 -15.67 0.62 -8.01
C LEU A 374 -16.10 2.06 -8.27
N LEU A 375 -17.37 2.40 -8.00
CA LEU A 375 -17.88 3.76 -8.14
C LEU A 375 -17.12 4.75 -7.23
N VAL A 376 -16.89 4.39 -5.97
CA VAL A 376 -16.10 5.20 -5.03
C VAL A 376 -14.70 5.45 -5.57
N ASN A 377 -14.01 4.39 -6.03
CA ASN A 377 -12.65 4.53 -6.56
C ASN A 377 -12.61 5.37 -7.85
N PHE A 378 -13.64 5.27 -8.69
CA PHE A 378 -13.76 6.09 -9.88
C PHE A 378 -13.92 7.57 -9.51
N ILE A 379 -14.82 7.91 -8.59
CA ILE A 379 -15.03 9.29 -8.14
C ILE A 379 -13.78 9.84 -7.46
N MET A 380 -13.09 9.02 -6.64
CA MET A 380 -11.82 9.36 -6.02
C MET A 380 -10.75 9.69 -7.06
N ALA A 381 -10.57 8.81 -8.07
CA ALA A 381 -9.61 9.03 -9.15
C ALA A 381 -9.93 10.31 -9.93
N LEU A 382 -11.18 10.47 -10.35
CA LEU A 382 -11.64 11.61 -11.13
C LEU A 382 -11.43 12.93 -10.37
N THR A 383 -11.83 12.97 -9.09
CA THR A 383 -11.66 14.15 -8.25
C THR A 383 -10.18 14.49 -8.08
N ASN A 384 -9.34 13.48 -7.87
CA ASN A 384 -7.90 13.67 -7.71
C ASN A 384 -7.26 14.24 -8.98
N VAL A 385 -7.58 13.69 -10.16
CA VAL A 385 -7.08 14.24 -11.44
C VAL A 385 -7.52 15.69 -11.65
N ILE A 386 -8.82 15.99 -11.46
CA ILE A 386 -9.36 17.34 -11.67
C ILE A 386 -8.71 18.34 -10.72
N LEU A 387 -8.63 18.01 -9.43
CA LEU A 387 -8.03 18.88 -8.43
C LEU A 387 -6.53 19.06 -8.67
N ASN A 388 -5.81 18.01 -9.06
CA ASN A 388 -4.39 18.12 -9.39
C ASN A 388 -4.16 19.06 -10.58
N LEU A 389 -4.99 18.98 -11.63
CA LEU A 389 -4.86 19.82 -12.83
C LEU A 389 -4.99 21.30 -12.49
N TYR A 390 -5.81 21.64 -11.48
CA TYR A 390 -6.04 23.01 -11.07
C TYR A 390 -5.12 23.50 -9.95
N LEU A 391 -4.84 22.65 -8.96
CA LEU A 391 -4.15 23.05 -7.73
C LEU A 391 -2.62 22.92 -7.84
N ILE A 392 -2.07 21.94 -8.58
CA ILE A 392 -0.61 21.81 -8.71
C ILE A 392 0.00 23.03 -9.39
N PRO A 393 -0.53 23.55 -10.51
CA PRO A 393 0.04 24.74 -11.15
C PRO A 393 -0.01 26.00 -10.27
N LYS A 394 -0.97 26.08 -9.33
CA LYS A 394 -1.18 27.26 -8.46
C LYS A 394 -0.46 27.17 -7.12
N TYR A 395 -0.38 25.98 -6.53
CA TYR A 395 0.07 25.76 -5.15
C TYR A 395 1.21 24.72 -5.06
N GLY A 396 1.76 24.27 -6.18
CA GLY A 396 2.85 23.29 -6.24
C GLY A 396 2.51 21.97 -5.53
N ILE A 397 3.48 21.44 -4.78
CA ILE A 397 3.32 20.20 -4.01
C ILE A 397 2.28 20.29 -2.89
N VAL A 398 1.93 21.50 -2.44
CA VAL A 398 0.82 21.70 -1.48
C VAL A 398 -0.51 21.49 -2.19
N GLY A 399 -0.63 21.93 -3.44
CA GLY A 399 -1.79 21.68 -4.29
C GLY A 399 -2.05 20.18 -4.49
N GLY A 400 -0.99 19.41 -4.79
CA GLY A 400 -1.07 17.95 -4.88
C GLY A 400 -1.53 17.31 -3.56
N ALA A 401 -0.97 17.75 -2.44
CA ALA A 401 -1.37 17.26 -1.12
C ALA A 401 -2.85 17.51 -0.80
N ILE A 402 -3.38 18.69 -1.15
CA ILE A 402 -4.80 19.04 -0.99
C ILE A 402 -5.66 18.15 -1.90
N ALA A 403 -5.31 18.04 -3.18
CA ALA A 403 -6.06 17.24 -4.15
C ALA A 403 -6.22 15.78 -3.68
N THR A 404 -5.13 15.18 -3.20
CA THR A 404 -5.12 13.80 -2.68
C THR A 404 -5.93 13.68 -1.41
N SER A 405 -5.72 14.58 -0.45
CA SER A 405 -6.44 14.53 0.82
C SER A 405 -7.95 14.70 0.67
N VAL A 406 -8.39 15.65 -0.17
CA VAL A 406 -9.81 15.85 -0.49
C VAL A 406 -10.40 14.60 -1.17
N SER A 407 -9.68 14.02 -2.13
CA SER A 407 -10.14 12.83 -2.85
C SER A 407 -10.27 11.61 -1.92
N LEU A 408 -9.31 11.42 -1.01
CA LEU A 408 -9.37 10.40 0.03
C LEU A 408 -10.56 10.61 0.99
N ILE A 409 -10.81 11.85 1.42
CA ILE A 409 -11.95 12.19 2.29
C ILE A 409 -13.28 11.90 1.58
N ILE A 410 -13.42 12.30 0.31
CA ILE A 410 -14.61 12.00 -0.50
C ILE A 410 -14.82 10.49 -0.62
N ALA A 411 -13.76 9.72 -0.87
CA ALA A 411 -13.83 8.27 -0.96
C ALA A 411 -14.32 7.62 0.34
N TYR A 412 -13.82 8.13 1.47
CA TYR A 412 -14.28 7.73 2.80
C TYR A 412 -15.75 8.08 3.01
N LEU A 413 -16.18 9.32 2.74
CA LEU A 413 -17.55 9.78 2.94
C LEU A 413 -18.56 8.98 2.11
N LEU A 414 -18.24 8.70 0.85
CA LEU A 414 -19.08 7.87 -0.02
C LEU A 414 -19.15 6.42 0.47
N SER A 415 -18.02 5.84 0.89
CA SER A 415 -17.98 4.49 1.45
C SER A 415 -18.79 4.39 2.74
N PHE A 416 -18.67 5.41 3.61
CA PHE A 416 -19.46 5.55 4.82
C PHE A 416 -20.95 5.61 4.49
N PHE A 417 -21.35 6.50 3.58
CA PHE A 417 -22.74 6.67 3.16
C PHE A 417 -23.34 5.36 2.64
N PHE A 418 -22.64 4.66 1.73
CA PHE A 418 -23.14 3.38 1.20
C PHE A 418 -23.19 2.30 2.29
N SER A 419 -22.15 2.18 3.11
CA SER A 419 -22.13 1.23 4.23
C SER A 419 -23.26 1.51 5.22
N TYR A 420 -23.52 2.77 5.55
CA TYR A 420 -24.60 3.19 6.43
C TYR A 420 -25.97 2.87 5.84
N LYS A 421 -26.17 3.13 4.53
CA LYS A 421 -27.43 2.84 3.83
C LYS A 421 -27.85 1.36 3.95
N PHE A 422 -26.89 0.42 3.91
CA PHE A 422 -27.19 -1.02 4.01
C PHE A 422 -27.16 -1.55 5.44
N SER A 423 -26.26 -1.05 6.29
CA SER A 423 -26.08 -1.58 7.65
C SER A 423 -26.95 -0.89 8.71
N ARG A 424 -27.30 0.38 8.50
CA ARG A 424 -27.81 1.31 9.52
C ARG A 424 -26.94 1.36 10.80
N ILE A 425 -25.67 0.94 10.70
CA ILE A 425 -24.70 1.01 11.78
C ILE A 425 -24.06 2.40 11.73
N ASN A 426 -24.31 3.22 12.74
CA ASN A 426 -23.51 4.41 12.99
C ASN A 426 -22.34 4.06 13.92
N PRO A 427 -21.10 3.96 13.42
CA PRO A 427 -19.95 3.66 14.25
C PRO A 427 -19.47 4.84 15.11
N TYR A 428 -19.92 6.06 14.82
CA TYR A 428 -19.52 7.27 15.52
C TYR A 428 -20.39 7.47 16.77
N ASN A 429 -19.90 6.94 17.89
CA ASN A 429 -20.55 7.02 19.20
C ASN A 429 -19.80 7.99 20.14
N VAL A 430 -20.40 8.36 21.27
CA VAL A 430 -19.85 9.20 22.37
C VAL A 430 -18.46 8.72 22.85
N LYS A 431 -18.11 7.46 22.59
CA LYS A 431 -16.78 6.92 22.91
C LYS A 431 -15.68 7.48 22.00
N ILE A 432 -15.98 7.81 20.74
CA ILE A 432 -15.01 8.43 19.81
C ILE A 432 -14.79 9.90 20.16
N SER A 433 -15.82 10.64 20.60
CA SER A 433 -15.65 12.03 21.05
C SER A 433 -14.80 12.14 22.32
N LYS A 434 -14.87 11.16 23.23
CA LYS A 434 -13.93 11.07 24.37
C LYS A 434 -12.49 10.88 23.90
N ILE A 435 -12.23 9.98 22.94
CA ILE A 435 -10.87 9.75 22.44
C ILE A 435 -10.36 11.01 21.73
N LEU A 436 -11.19 11.69 20.92
CA LEU A 436 -10.84 12.98 20.31
C LEU A 436 -10.39 14.02 21.35
N LEU A 437 -11.15 14.17 22.45
CA LEU A 437 -10.83 15.12 23.50
C LEU A 437 -9.48 14.80 24.17
N PHE A 438 -9.21 13.54 24.49
CA PHE A 438 -7.93 13.13 25.07
C PHE A 438 -6.77 13.28 24.09
N SER A 439 -6.95 12.88 22.83
CA SER A 439 -5.98 13.09 21.77
C SER A 439 -5.65 14.57 21.59
N PHE A 440 -6.67 15.44 21.66
CA PHE A 440 -6.49 16.89 21.60
C PHE A 440 -5.73 17.45 22.82
N ILE A 441 -6.04 16.99 24.02
CA ILE A 441 -5.29 17.34 25.23
C ILE A 441 -3.82 16.94 25.10
N ILE A 442 -3.54 15.71 24.63
CA ILE A 442 -2.18 15.23 24.40
C ILE A 442 -1.47 16.08 23.35
N PHE A 443 -2.15 16.43 22.26
CA PHE A 443 -1.62 17.32 21.25
C PHE A 443 -1.22 18.69 21.84
N ILE A 444 -2.08 19.28 22.68
CA ILE A 444 -1.80 20.55 23.37
C ILE A 444 -0.60 20.40 24.31
N VAL A 445 -0.58 19.37 25.17
CA VAL A 445 0.51 19.14 26.14
C VAL A 445 1.84 19.01 25.44
N ILE A 446 1.92 18.24 24.35
CA ILE A 446 3.17 18.03 23.61
C ILE A 446 3.56 19.29 22.83
N SER A 447 2.60 20.00 22.23
CA SER A 447 2.87 21.26 21.52
C SER A 447 3.42 22.33 22.47
N ILE A 448 2.87 22.42 23.68
CA ILE A 448 3.37 23.28 24.75
C ILE A 448 4.77 22.82 25.17
N PHE A 449 4.97 21.53 25.42
CA PHE A 449 6.27 20.98 25.81
C PHE A 449 7.37 21.25 24.78
N ILE A 450 7.06 21.16 23.49
CA ILE A 450 8.01 21.45 22.40
C ILE A 450 8.29 22.96 22.30
N LYS A 451 7.28 23.82 22.45
CA LYS A 451 7.49 25.27 22.51
C LYS A 451 8.38 25.66 23.70
N ILE A 452 8.22 25.01 24.85
CA ILE A 452 9.07 25.20 26.02
C ILE A 452 10.49 24.66 25.77
N LYS A 453 10.61 23.50 25.09
CA LYS A 453 11.90 22.88 24.74
C LYS A 453 12.61 23.47 23.53
N LYS A 454 12.10 24.53 22.90
CA LYS A 454 12.82 25.29 21.84
C LYS A 454 14.20 25.81 22.33
N PHE A 455 14.46 25.74 23.64
CA PHE A 455 15.74 25.99 24.32
C PHE A 455 16.78 24.83 24.27
N LEU A 456 16.43 23.62 23.81
CA LEU A 456 17.30 22.42 23.81
C LEU A 456 17.68 21.91 22.39
N SER A 457 17.71 22.82 21.41
CA SER A 457 18.20 22.55 20.06
C SER A 457 19.68 22.16 20.06
N PRO A 458 20.13 21.23 19.19
CA PRO A 458 19.38 20.59 18.09
C PRO A 458 18.65 19.29 18.49
N ILE A 459 17.53 19.01 17.80
CA ILE A 459 16.76 17.76 17.93
C ILE A 459 17.41 16.70 17.02
N THR A 460 18.10 15.74 17.61
CA THR A 460 18.69 14.59 16.91
C THR A 460 17.66 13.48 16.68
N LEU A 461 17.94 12.56 15.75
CA LEU A 461 17.11 11.37 15.51
C LEU A 461 16.88 10.56 16.81
N THR A 462 17.90 10.45 17.66
CA THR A 462 17.81 9.80 18.98
C THR A 462 16.79 10.48 19.89
N LYS A 463 16.70 11.82 19.89
CA LYS A 463 15.70 12.57 20.65
C LYS A 463 14.29 12.34 20.10
N ILE A 464 14.10 12.26 18.78
CA ILE A 464 12.80 11.95 18.17
C ILE A 464 12.34 10.54 18.53
N ILE A 465 13.24 9.55 18.46
CA ILE A 465 12.93 8.17 18.85
C ILE A 465 12.57 8.12 20.33
N PHE A 466 13.36 8.76 21.19
CA PHE A 466 13.09 8.83 22.63
C PHE A 466 11.75 9.50 22.96
N LEU A 467 11.46 10.65 22.35
CA LEU A 467 10.18 11.35 22.48
C LEU A 467 9.02 10.50 21.93
N GLY A 468 9.23 9.77 20.84
CA GLY A 468 8.26 8.84 20.28
C GLY A 468 7.96 7.66 21.21
N ILE A 469 8.98 7.10 21.86
CA ILE A 469 8.81 6.04 22.87
C ILE A 469 8.02 6.58 24.07
N ILE A 470 8.40 7.74 24.60
CA ILE A 470 7.66 8.39 25.70
C ILE A 470 6.22 8.66 25.29
N PHE A 471 6.00 9.20 24.10
CA PHE A 471 4.67 9.45 23.57
C PHE A 471 3.84 8.17 23.51
N LEU A 472 4.39 7.09 22.96
CA LEU A 472 3.71 5.79 22.88
C LEU A 472 3.44 5.19 24.27
N LEU A 473 4.34 5.36 25.24
CA LEU A 473 4.14 4.91 26.62
C LEU A 473 3.01 5.69 27.30
N VAL A 474 3.07 7.02 27.27
CA VAL A 474 2.02 7.89 27.85
C VAL A 474 0.67 7.62 27.19
N TYR A 475 0.67 7.53 25.86
CA TYR A 475 -0.53 7.20 25.11
C TYR A 475 -1.06 5.81 25.45
N GLY A 476 -0.17 4.81 25.54
CA GLY A 476 -0.52 3.44 25.91
C GLY A 476 -1.13 3.33 27.30
N ILE A 477 -0.63 4.09 28.27
CA ILE A 477 -1.21 4.19 29.62
C ILE A 477 -2.64 4.76 29.54
N ILE A 478 -2.83 5.87 28.83
CA ILE A 478 -4.14 6.50 28.64
C ILE A 478 -5.11 5.52 27.96
N LEU A 479 -4.67 4.83 26.90
CA LEU A 479 -5.47 3.81 26.24
C LEU A 479 -5.84 2.65 27.18
N TYR A 480 -4.91 2.18 28.01
CA TYR A 480 -5.19 1.10 28.97
C TYR A 480 -6.32 1.48 29.93
N PHE A 481 -6.39 2.73 30.39
CA PHE A 481 -7.49 3.21 31.22
C PHE A 481 -8.81 3.34 30.45
N MET A 482 -8.76 3.58 29.13
CA MET A 482 -9.95 3.72 28.29
C MET A 482 -10.53 2.39 27.76
N LEU A 483 -9.76 1.30 27.77
CA LEU A 483 -10.23 -0.01 27.31
C LEU A 483 -11.26 -0.61 28.27
N ASN A 484 -12.38 -1.12 27.73
CA ASN A 484 -13.36 -1.85 28.53
C ASN A 484 -12.77 -3.19 29.01
N LYS A 485 -13.35 -3.80 30.05
CA LYS A 485 -12.93 -5.13 30.56
C LYS A 485 -12.81 -6.18 29.46
N GLU A 486 -13.75 -6.23 28.52
CA GLU A 486 -13.71 -7.15 27.37
C GLU A 486 -12.52 -6.88 26.43
N ASP A 487 -12.21 -5.61 26.17
CA ASP A 487 -11.10 -5.24 25.30
C ASP A 487 -9.74 -5.53 25.97
N LYS A 488 -9.65 -5.33 27.30
CA LYS A 488 -8.49 -5.71 28.11
C LYS A 488 -8.24 -7.21 28.09
N LEU A 489 -9.29 -8.02 28.22
CA LEU A 489 -9.20 -9.48 28.16
C LEU A 489 -8.73 -9.96 26.78
N LEU A 490 -9.30 -9.41 25.70
CA LEU A 490 -8.87 -9.70 24.33
C LEU A 490 -7.40 -9.33 24.09
N PHE A 491 -6.97 -8.15 24.55
CA PHE A 491 -5.58 -7.73 24.43
C PHE A 491 -4.64 -8.68 25.18
N LYS A 492 -5.01 -9.06 26.41
CA LYS A 492 -4.27 -10.02 27.24
C LYS A 492 -4.17 -11.40 26.57
N GLU A 493 -5.25 -11.89 25.95
CA GLU A 493 -5.23 -13.16 25.22
C GLU A 493 -4.34 -13.11 23.97
N LEU A 494 -4.37 -12.01 23.20
CA LEU A 494 -3.54 -11.83 22.00
C LEU A 494 -2.05 -11.74 22.33
N VAL A 495 -1.70 -11.05 23.42
CA VAL A 495 -0.31 -10.91 23.86
C VAL A 495 0.20 -12.20 24.51
N LEU A 496 -0.54 -12.80 25.45
CA LEU A 496 -0.05 -13.96 26.22
C LEU A 496 -0.05 -15.27 25.43
N LYS A 497 -0.91 -15.46 24.41
CA LYS A 497 -0.83 -16.66 23.55
C LYS A 497 0.46 -16.71 22.72
N LYS A 498 1.09 -15.57 22.44
CA LYS A 498 2.33 -15.50 21.67
C LYS A 498 3.57 -15.91 22.47
N PHE A 499 3.49 -15.94 23.81
CA PHE A 499 4.59 -16.31 24.70
C PHE A 499 4.45 -17.73 25.29
N LYS A 500 3.36 -18.45 24.99
CA LYS A 500 3.10 -19.81 25.49
C LYS A 500 3.24 -20.92 24.45
N ASN A 501 3.65 -20.57 23.22
CA ASN A 501 3.92 -21.53 22.15
C ASN A 501 5.38 -21.44 21.72
#